data_AF-A0A938ZR06-F1
#
_entry.id   AF-A0A938ZR06-F1
#
_cell.length_a   1.000
_cell.length_b   1.000
_cell.length_c   1.000
_cell.angle_alpha   90.00
_cell.angle_beta   90.00
_cell.angle_gamma   90.00
#
_symmetry.space_group_name_H-M   'P 1'
#
loop_
_entity.id
_entity.type
_entity.pdbx_description
1 polymer ?
#
loop_
_entity_poly.entity_id
_entity_poly.type
_entity_poly.pdbx_seq_one_letter_code
_entity_poly.pdbx_strand_id
1 'polypeptide(L)'
;MLIRRVSILAVAMIALGSTIALAKPTLLSRQVIAQNPTSVTRPNRAKSGGWLKDLNLTSQQLQQIKQIRNQSKQQIAQKSQEIRQGQQELHDLIAGTASKEQVRDKYNQIKLVKQQLADTQFENTLAIREILNPEQRQKFAERMYKKNSRQNPPPPAQHN
;
A
#
# COMPACT_ATOMS: atom_id res chain seq x y z
N MET A 1 -12.97 52.25 16.56
CA MET A 1 -11.50 52.34 16.39
C MET A 1 -10.84 51.28 17.27
N LEU A 2 -9.84 50.61 16.69
CA LEU A 2 -9.21 49.36 17.10
C LEU A 2 -8.72 49.29 18.56
N ILE A 3 -9.10 48.22 19.26
CA ILE A 3 -8.47 47.77 20.50
C ILE A 3 -7.23 46.94 20.12
N ARG A 4 -6.05 47.45 20.47
CA ARG A 4 -4.75 46.82 20.28
C ARG A 4 -4.64 45.56 21.15
N ARG A 5 -4.41 44.40 20.54
CA ARG A 5 -4.07 43.16 21.26
C ARG A 5 -2.55 43.08 21.42
N VAL A 6 -2.09 43.11 22.67
CA VAL A 6 -0.74 42.70 23.07
C VAL A 6 -0.90 41.37 23.77
N SER A 7 -0.23 40.32 23.29
CA SER A 7 -0.12 39.04 24.01
C SER A 7 1.21 38.38 23.69
N ILE A 8 2.19 38.85 24.45
CA ILE A 8 3.29 38.15 25.14
C ILE A 8 3.50 36.68 24.73
N LEU A 9 4.63 36.45 24.05
CA LEU A 9 5.30 35.16 23.89
C LEU A 9 5.76 34.63 25.26
N ALA A 10 5.25 33.46 25.67
CA ALA A 10 5.80 32.69 26.76
C ALA A 10 6.31 31.35 26.22
N VAL A 11 7.62 31.26 26.01
CA VAL A 11 8.33 30.00 25.71
C VAL A 11 8.78 29.42 27.05
N ALA A 12 8.07 28.41 27.54
CA ALA A 12 8.48 27.63 28.71
C ALA A 12 9.11 26.31 28.23
N MET A 13 10.45 26.33 28.10
CA MET A 13 11.26 25.12 27.92
C MET A 13 11.50 24.53 29.30
N ILE A 14 10.85 23.41 29.61
CA ILE A 14 11.20 22.59 30.77
C ILE A 14 11.73 21.25 30.27
N ALA A 15 13.05 21.15 30.22
CA ALA A 15 13.76 19.89 30.07
C ALA A 15 13.89 19.24 31.46
N LEU A 16 13.15 18.15 31.72
CA LEU A 16 13.49 17.21 32.79
C LEU A 16 14.15 16.00 32.16
N GLY A 17 15.48 15.94 32.26
CA GLY A 17 16.26 14.74 32.01
C GLY A 17 16.29 13.87 33.26
N SER A 18 15.52 12.78 33.27
CA SER A 18 15.65 11.72 34.27
C SER A 18 16.51 10.60 33.70
N THR A 19 17.76 10.50 34.18
CA THR A 19 18.66 9.39 33.90
C THR A 19 18.19 8.15 34.65
N ILE A 20 17.72 7.13 33.93
CA ILE A 20 17.44 5.81 34.52
C ILE A 20 18.74 5.00 34.43
N ALA A 21 19.33 4.68 35.57
CA ALA A 21 20.42 3.71 35.66
C ALA A 21 19.83 2.29 35.48
N LEU A 22 20.00 1.70 34.29
CA LEU A 22 19.65 0.31 34.02
C LEU A 22 20.77 -0.62 34.49
N ALA A 23 20.60 -1.23 35.67
CA ALA A 23 21.41 -2.38 36.08
C ALA A 23 21.08 -3.59 35.16
N LYS A 24 22.12 -4.22 34.59
CA LYS A 24 21.99 -5.40 33.73
C LYS A 24 22.01 -6.67 34.60
N PRO A 25 20.89 -7.41 34.76
CA PRO A 25 20.98 -8.78 35.24
C PRO A 25 21.54 -9.65 34.11
N THR A 26 22.72 -10.23 34.35
CA THR A 26 23.32 -11.25 33.50
C THR A 26 22.44 -12.49 33.53
N LEU A 27 21.51 -12.59 32.58
CA LEU A 27 20.74 -13.80 32.35
C LEU A 27 21.67 -14.81 31.67
N LEU A 28 21.96 -15.89 32.40
CA LEU A 28 22.62 -17.09 31.88
C LEU A 28 21.78 -17.64 30.72
N SER A 29 22.21 -17.35 29.49
CA SER A 29 21.67 -17.93 28.27
C SER A 29 21.91 -19.44 28.27
N ARG A 30 20.94 -20.20 28.78
CA ARG A 30 20.81 -21.63 28.50
C ARG A 30 20.49 -21.77 27.01
N GLN A 31 21.51 -22.03 26.19
CA GLN A 31 21.33 -22.40 24.80
C GLN A 31 20.68 -23.78 24.71
N VAL A 32 19.35 -23.80 24.61
CA VAL A 32 18.63 -24.94 24.04
C VAL A 32 18.82 -24.84 22.53
N ILE A 33 19.85 -25.51 22.01
CA ILE A 33 20.06 -25.66 20.57
C ILE A 33 19.08 -26.73 20.07
N ALA A 34 17.90 -26.30 19.67
CA ALA A 34 16.98 -27.12 18.90
C ALA A 34 16.28 -26.25 17.85
N GLN A 35 17.03 -25.79 16.85
CA GLN A 35 16.44 -25.28 15.61
C GLN A 35 17.25 -25.79 14.42
N ASN A 36 16.63 -26.71 13.71
CA ASN A 36 17.03 -27.22 12.40
C ASN A 36 17.01 -26.04 11.40
N PRO A 37 18.13 -25.60 10.81
CA PRO A 37 18.11 -24.47 9.89
C PRO A 37 17.66 -24.92 8.51
N THR A 38 16.38 -25.24 8.35
CA THR A 38 15.71 -25.10 7.06
C THR A 38 15.15 -23.69 6.93
N SER A 39 16.01 -22.69 7.15
CA SER A 39 15.80 -21.37 6.56
C SER A 39 16.06 -21.49 5.06
N VAL A 40 15.09 -22.07 4.35
CA VAL A 40 14.89 -21.78 2.94
C VAL A 40 14.61 -20.29 2.85
N THR A 41 15.69 -19.52 2.73
CA THR A 41 15.65 -18.16 2.22
C THR A 41 15.05 -18.30 0.83
N ARG A 42 13.73 -18.20 0.73
CA ARG A 42 13.06 -18.07 -0.56
C ARG A 42 13.67 -16.80 -1.14
N PRO A 43 14.48 -16.88 -2.23
CA PRO A 43 15.03 -15.68 -2.81
C PRO A 43 13.84 -14.79 -3.10
N ASN A 44 13.86 -13.61 -2.50
CA ASN A 44 12.85 -12.58 -2.70
C ASN A 44 12.90 -12.26 -4.19
N ARG A 45 12.10 -13.00 -4.97
CA ARG A 45 12.15 -12.98 -6.42
C ARG A 45 11.59 -11.62 -6.75
N ALA A 46 12.46 -10.64 -6.90
CA ALA A 46 12.18 -9.34 -7.44
C ALA A 46 11.65 -9.54 -8.86
N LYS A 47 10.38 -9.98 -8.96
CA LYS A 47 9.58 -9.98 -10.19
C LYS A 47 9.20 -8.54 -10.52
N SER A 48 10.07 -7.57 -10.24
CA SER A 48 9.86 -6.14 -10.50
C SER A 48 9.76 -5.84 -12.01
N GLY A 49 10.02 -6.83 -12.87
CA GLY A 49 9.72 -6.76 -14.30
C GLY A 49 8.26 -6.97 -14.69
N GLY A 50 7.41 -7.58 -13.84
CA GLY A 50 5.98 -7.77 -14.10
C GLY A 50 5.59 -8.10 -15.56
N TRP A 51 4.43 -7.62 -15.97
CA TRP A 51 3.91 -7.70 -17.34
C TRP A 51 4.70 -6.87 -18.37
N LEU A 52 5.67 -6.06 -17.94
CA LEU A 52 6.46 -5.17 -18.81
C LEU A 52 7.48 -5.92 -19.66
N LYS A 53 7.95 -7.07 -19.20
CA LYS A 53 8.98 -7.87 -19.88
C LYS A 53 8.58 -8.27 -21.30
N ASP A 54 7.28 -8.30 -21.57
CA ASP A 54 6.71 -8.85 -22.79
C ASP A 54 6.24 -7.76 -23.78
N LEU A 55 6.57 -6.49 -23.50
CA LEU A 55 6.26 -5.36 -24.37
C LEU A 55 7.42 -4.96 -25.28
N ASN A 56 8.55 -5.69 -25.24
CA ASN A 56 9.76 -5.36 -26.00
C ASN A 56 10.16 -3.88 -25.83
N LEU A 57 10.22 -3.41 -24.59
CA LEU A 57 10.54 -2.02 -24.27
C LEU A 57 12.00 -1.71 -24.60
N THR A 58 12.27 -0.51 -25.10
CA THR A 58 13.63 0.01 -25.14
C THR A 58 14.14 0.26 -23.73
N SER A 59 15.47 0.31 -23.55
CA SER A 59 16.08 0.63 -22.25
C SER A 59 15.60 1.95 -21.68
N GLN A 60 15.39 2.96 -22.54
CA GLN A 60 14.87 4.26 -22.16
C GLN A 60 13.41 4.19 -21.70
N GLN A 61 12.53 3.54 -22.46
CA GLN A 61 11.13 3.35 -22.06
C GLN A 61 11.04 2.60 -20.71
N LEU A 62 11.86 1.57 -20.53
CA LEU A 62 11.90 0.79 -19.30
C LEU A 62 12.31 1.65 -18.09
N GLN A 63 13.31 2.54 -18.25
CA GLN A 63 13.73 3.46 -17.19
C GLN A 63 12.61 4.44 -16.82
N GLN A 64 11.97 5.07 -17.82
CA GLN A 64 10.86 6.00 -17.58
C GLN A 64 9.68 5.33 -16.86
N ILE A 65 9.31 4.13 -17.30
CA ILE A 65 8.23 3.35 -16.66
C ILE A 65 8.60 2.96 -15.21
N LYS A 66 9.86 2.62 -14.94
CA LYS A 66 10.33 2.33 -13.57
C LYS A 66 10.21 3.57 -12.69
N GLN A 67 10.56 4.75 -13.21
CA GLN A 67 10.45 6.00 -12.48
C GLN A 67 8.99 6.31 -12.10
N ILE A 68 8.07 6.25 -13.06
CA ILE A 68 6.62 6.44 -12.81
C ILE A 68 6.13 5.51 -11.69
N ARG A 69 6.51 4.22 -11.76
CA ARG A 69 6.11 3.24 -10.75
C ARG A 69 6.72 3.52 -9.38
N ASN A 70 7.96 3.97 -9.34
CA ASN A 70 8.65 4.25 -8.09
C ASN A 70 8.03 5.46 -7.38
N GLN A 71 7.61 6.49 -8.13
CA GLN A 71 6.98 7.69 -7.58
C GLN A 71 5.70 7.40 -6.80
N SER A 72 4.88 6.47 -7.29
CA SER A 72 3.59 6.10 -6.69
C SER A 72 3.66 4.86 -5.78
N LYS A 73 4.80 4.15 -5.75
CA LYS A 73 4.96 2.88 -5.02
C LYS A 73 4.56 3.01 -3.55
N GLN A 74 5.05 4.04 -2.88
CA GLN A 74 4.79 4.25 -1.46
C GLN A 74 3.32 4.57 -1.20
N GLN A 75 2.72 5.45 -1.99
CA GLN A 75 1.30 5.82 -1.88
C GLN A 75 0.39 4.60 -2.09
N ILE A 76 0.68 3.76 -3.09
CA ILE A 76 -0.07 2.52 -3.33
C ILE A 76 0.08 1.57 -2.14
N ALA A 77 1.28 1.41 -1.60
CA ALA A 77 1.53 0.53 -0.47
C ALA A 77 0.78 0.98 0.79
N GLN A 78 0.81 2.28 1.08
CA GLN A 78 0.11 2.90 2.22
C GLN A 78 -1.40 2.72 2.10
N LYS A 79 -2.02 3.15 0.99
CA LYS A 79 -3.47 2.97 0.76
C LYS A 79 -3.90 1.50 0.81
N SER A 80 -3.08 0.60 0.27
CA SER A 80 -3.35 -0.85 0.33
C SER A 80 -3.30 -1.39 1.75
N GLN A 81 -2.45 -0.83 2.61
CA GLN A 81 -2.38 -1.20 4.03
C GLN A 81 -3.57 -0.63 4.80
N GLU A 82 -3.94 0.63 4.56
CA GLU A 82 -5.12 1.28 5.15
C GLU A 82 -6.40 0.52 4.79
N ILE A 83 -6.55 0.06 3.55
CA ILE A 83 -7.69 -0.76 3.14
C ILE A 83 -7.73 -2.07 3.94
N ARG A 84 -6.59 -2.75 4.12
CA ARG A 84 -6.53 -4.02 4.87
C ARG A 84 -6.88 -3.83 6.34
N GLN A 85 -6.28 -2.84 6.99
CA GLN A 85 -6.58 -2.50 8.37
C GLN A 85 -8.06 -2.10 8.52
N GLY A 86 -8.55 -1.26 7.62
CA GLY A 86 -9.94 -0.85 7.61
C GLY A 86 -10.90 -2.04 7.44
N GLN A 87 -10.55 -3.02 6.61
CA GLN A 87 -11.35 -4.25 6.45
C GLN A 87 -11.36 -5.13 7.70
N GLN A 88 -10.24 -5.22 8.43
CA GLN A 88 -10.18 -5.94 9.71
C GLN A 88 -11.06 -5.25 10.75
N GLU A 89 -10.90 -3.94 10.91
CA GLU A 89 -11.74 -3.16 11.82
C GLU A 89 -13.23 -3.23 11.44
N LEU A 90 -13.58 -3.18 10.15
CA LEU A 90 -14.97 -3.35 9.72
C LEU A 90 -15.51 -4.74 10.08
N HIS A 91 -14.70 -5.79 9.95
CA HIS A 91 -15.08 -7.14 10.36
C HIS A 91 -15.39 -7.19 11.87
N ASP A 92 -14.53 -6.59 12.69
CA ASP A 92 -14.73 -6.53 14.14
C ASP A 92 -15.96 -5.71 14.52
N LEU A 93 -16.22 -4.59 13.84
CA LEU A 93 -17.42 -3.76 14.06
C LEU A 93 -18.70 -4.52 13.71
N ILE A 94 -18.70 -5.31 12.64
CA ILE A 94 -19.85 -6.13 12.24
C ILE A 94 -20.11 -7.27 13.24
N ALA A 95 -19.04 -7.89 13.75
CA ALA A 95 -19.15 -9.00 14.70
C ALA A 95 -19.46 -8.55 16.13
N GLY A 96 -19.12 -7.30 16.47
CA GLY A 96 -19.29 -6.73 17.80
C GLY A 96 -20.65 -6.08 18.04
N THR A 97 -20.67 -5.17 19.01
CA THR A 97 -21.87 -4.42 19.44
C THR A 97 -21.96 -3.02 18.84
N ALA A 98 -21.19 -2.74 17.77
CA ALA A 98 -21.16 -1.43 17.15
C ALA A 98 -22.53 -1.07 16.55
N SER A 99 -22.87 0.21 16.58
CA SER A 99 -24.07 0.72 15.92
C SER A 99 -23.98 0.57 14.41
N LYS A 100 -25.15 0.54 13.76
CA LYS A 100 -25.27 0.51 12.30
C LYS A 100 -24.53 1.68 11.64
N GLU A 101 -24.59 2.85 12.27
CA GLU A 101 -23.95 4.09 11.82
C GLU A 101 -22.43 3.94 11.82
N GLN A 102 -21.85 3.40 12.89
CA GLN A 102 -20.40 3.15 12.98
C GLN A 102 -19.91 2.17 11.91
N VAL A 103 -20.66 1.08 11.67
CA VAL A 103 -20.35 0.12 10.61
C VAL A 103 -20.37 0.80 9.23
N ARG A 104 -21.38 1.63 8.98
CA ARG A 104 -21.56 2.35 7.71
C ARG A 104 -20.47 3.40 7.49
N ASP A 105 -20.09 4.13 8.53
CA ASP A 105 -19.01 5.11 8.46
C ASP A 105 -17.68 4.44 8.13
N LYS A 106 -17.37 3.31 8.79
CA LYS A 106 -16.15 2.56 8.48
C LYS A 106 -16.15 2.03 7.04
N TYR A 107 -17.29 1.52 6.57
CA TYR A 107 -17.45 1.12 5.17
C TYR A 107 -17.18 2.28 4.20
N ASN A 108 -17.74 3.47 4.48
CA ASN A 108 -17.55 4.66 3.65
C ASN A 108 -16.09 5.12 3.62
N GLN A 109 -15.38 5.05 4.75
CA GLN A 109 -13.94 5.34 4.80
C GLN A 109 -13.15 4.39 3.90
N ILE A 110 -13.40 3.07 3.99
CA ILE A 110 -12.73 2.08 3.13
C ILE A 110 -13.05 2.33 1.66
N LYS A 111 -14.31 2.66 1.34
CA LYS A 111 -14.73 2.98 -0.04
C LYS A 111 -13.94 4.17 -0.60
N LEU A 112 -13.76 5.22 0.20
CA LEU A 112 -12.97 6.39 -0.22
C LEU A 112 -11.51 6.02 -0.48
N VAL A 113 -10.86 5.29 0.41
CA VAL A 113 -9.44 4.88 0.21
C VAL A 113 -9.29 3.96 -1.00
N LYS A 114 -10.26 3.06 -1.24
CA LYS A 114 -10.30 2.22 -2.45
C LYS A 114 -10.38 3.05 -3.72
N GLN A 115 -11.22 4.09 -3.75
CA GLN A 115 -11.33 4.99 -4.88
C GLN A 115 -10.00 5.71 -5.12
N GLN A 116 -9.42 6.32 -4.08
CA GLN A 116 -8.14 6.99 -4.17
C GLN A 116 -7.00 6.07 -4.63
N LEU A 117 -7.04 4.78 -4.27
CA LEU A 117 -6.09 3.79 -4.75
C LEU A 117 -6.29 3.50 -6.24
N ALA A 118 -7.54 3.36 -6.68
CA ALA A 118 -7.87 3.14 -8.09
C ALA A 118 -7.42 4.33 -8.94
N ASP A 119 -7.66 5.56 -8.48
CA ASP A 119 -7.23 6.79 -9.16
C ASP A 119 -5.71 6.82 -9.33
N THR A 120 -4.93 6.56 -8.26
CA THR A 120 -3.46 6.49 -8.35
C THR A 120 -2.98 5.41 -9.34
N GLN A 121 -3.65 4.26 -9.39
CA GLN A 121 -3.30 3.20 -10.34
C GLN A 121 -3.67 3.58 -11.79
N PHE A 122 -4.77 4.30 -11.97
CA PHE A 122 -5.20 4.81 -13.26
C PHE A 122 -4.21 5.85 -13.80
N GLU A 123 -3.81 6.83 -13.00
CA GLU A 123 -2.83 7.85 -13.41
C GLU A 123 -1.49 7.23 -13.81
N ASN A 124 -1.00 6.23 -13.05
CA ASN A 124 0.18 5.46 -13.44
C ASN A 124 0.00 4.74 -14.79
N THR A 125 -1.20 4.19 -15.03
CA THR A 125 -1.52 3.48 -16.28
C THR A 125 -1.48 4.45 -17.45
N LEU A 126 -2.05 5.65 -17.28
CA LEU A 126 -2.06 6.70 -18.28
C LEU A 126 -0.64 7.18 -18.59
N ALA A 127 0.15 7.48 -17.56
CA ALA A 127 1.54 7.90 -17.72
C ALA A 127 2.40 6.83 -18.45
N ILE A 128 2.17 5.53 -18.17
CA ILE A 128 2.84 4.46 -18.91
C ILE A 128 2.38 4.43 -20.37
N ARG A 129 1.07 4.58 -20.64
CA ARG A 129 0.52 4.58 -22.00
C ARG A 129 1.20 5.63 -22.88
N GLU A 130 1.52 6.80 -22.35
CA GLU A 130 2.17 7.90 -23.08
C GLU A 130 3.57 7.53 -23.59
N ILE A 131 4.29 6.66 -22.87
CA ILE A 131 5.65 6.19 -23.23
C ILE A 131 5.60 5.11 -24.32
N LEU A 132 4.51 4.35 -24.38
CA LEU A 132 4.38 3.20 -25.28
C LEU A 132 3.98 3.64 -26.70
N ASN A 133 4.47 2.91 -27.70
CA ASN A 133 3.99 3.03 -29.09
C ASN A 133 2.63 2.33 -29.27
N PRO A 134 1.92 2.51 -30.41
CA PRO A 134 0.60 1.94 -30.62
C PRO A 134 0.52 0.41 -30.44
N GLU A 135 1.50 -0.34 -30.98
CA GLU A 135 1.53 -1.81 -30.86
C GLU A 135 1.73 -2.25 -29.40
N GLN A 136 2.63 -1.59 -28.68
CA GLN A 136 2.88 -1.84 -27.26
C GLN A 136 1.66 -1.50 -26.40
N ARG A 137 0.90 -0.45 -26.73
CA ARG A 137 -0.34 -0.09 -26.04
C ARG A 137 -1.40 -1.18 -26.18
N GLN A 138 -1.51 -1.79 -27.35
CA GLN A 138 -2.43 -2.90 -27.56
C GLN A 138 -2.09 -4.09 -26.66
N LYS A 139 -0.82 -4.52 -26.68
CA LYS A 139 -0.33 -5.59 -25.80
C LYS A 139 -0.50 -5.25 -24.32
N PHE A 140 -0.32 -3.98 -23.95
CA PHE A 140 -0.56 -3.49 -22.60
C PHE A 140 -2.04 -3.61 -22.20
N ALA A 141 -2.97 -3.15 -23.03
CA ALA A 141 -4.40 -3.22 -22.75
C ALA A 141 -4.86 -4.67 -22.58
N GLU A 142 -4.47 -5.57 -23.48
CA GLU A 142 -4.81 -7.00 -23.39
C GLU A 142 -4.35 -7.64 -22.07
N ARG A 143 -3.16 -7.27 -21.58
CA ARG A 143 -2.63 -7.74 -20.29
C ARG A 143 -3.48 -7.27 -19.13
N MET A 144 -3.95 -6.02 -19.20
CA MET A 144 -4.79 -5.43 -18.16
C MET A 144 -6.14 -6.13 -18.09
N TYR A 145 -6.78 -6.38 -19.24
CA TYR A 145 -8.03 -7.15 -19.32
C TYR A 145 -7.86 -8.58 -18.81
N LYS A 146 -6.82 -9.31 -19.27
CA LYS A 146 -6.55 -10.69 -18.82
C LYS A 146 -6.27 -10.82 -17.32
N LYS A 147 -5.82 -9.75 -16.65
CA LYS A 147 -5.65 -9.74 -15.20
C LYS A 147 -7.01 -9.66 -14.49
N ASN A 148 -7.91 -8.82 -15.00
CA ASN A 148 -9.24 -8.63 -14.43
C ASN A 148 -10.14 -9.86 -14.64
N SER A 149 -10.10 -10.51 -15.81
CA SER A 149 -10.92 -11.71 -16.10
C SER A 149 -10.55 -12.93 -15.26
N ARG A 150 -9.31 -13.02 -14.74
CA ARG A 150 -8.92 -14.09 -13.81
C ARG A 150 -9.44 -13.88 -12.39
N GLN A 151 -9.77 -12.64 -12.03
CA GLN A 151 -10.31 -12.30 -10.71
C GLN A 151 -11.84 -12.34 -10.70
N ASN A 152 -12.49 -12.11 -11.86
CA ASN A 152 -13.94 -12.25 -12.05
C ASN A 152 -14.20 -13.11 -13.30
N PRO A 153 -14.47 -14.43 -13.18
CA PRO A 153 -14.87 -15.23 -14.34
C PRO A 153 -16.18 -14.70 -14.92
N PRO A 154 -16.38 -14.73 -16.26
CA PRO A 154 -17.67 -14.38 -16.84
C PRO A 154 -18.77 -15.31 -16.28
N PRO A 155 -20.00 -14.80 -16.06
CA PRO A 155 -21.10 -15.66 -15.65
C PRO A 155 -21.27 -16.79 -16.69
N PRO A 156 -21.61 -18.02 -16.26
CA PRO A 156 -21.75 -19.16 -17.16
C PRO A 156 -22.75 -18.81 -18.27
N ALA A 157 -22.39 -19.12 -19.52
CA ALA A 157 -23.25 -18.90 -20.66
C ALA A 157 -24.57 -19.66 -20.46
N GLN A 158 -25.66 -18.92 -20.27
CA GLN A 158 -27.00 -19.49 -20.24
C GLN A 158 -27.28 -20.06 -21.63
N HIS A 159 -27.22 -21.38 -21.75
CA HIS A 159 -27.74 -22.07 -22.92
C HIS A 159 -29.26 -22.14 -22.70
N ASN A 160 -30.00 -21.39 -23.51
CA ASN A 160 -31.45 -21.55 -23.66
C ASN A 160 -31.75 -22.75 -24.55
#